data_AF-A0A1S3QE18-F1
#
_entry.id   AF-A0A1S3QE18-F1
#
_cell.length_a   1.000
_cell.length_b   1.000
_cell.length_c   1.000
_cell.angle_alpha   90.00
_cell.angle_beta   90.00
_cell.angle_gamma   90.00
#
_symmetry.space_group_name_H-M   'P 1'
#
loop_
_entity.id
_entity.type
_entity.pdbx_description
1 polymer ?
#
loop_
_entity_poly.entity_id
_entity_poly.type
_entity_poly.pdbx_seq_one_letter_code
_entity_poly.pdbx_strand_id
1 'polypeptide(L)'
;DPQLTGIVPDKGPVSGGTSLTVQGTRLRTGQRKDLTAYVGQQPCYIVEEVNGTHLVCRTSPSNQTAELTVRVLFGKAERSVPGQVFHYMEDPVITEAFPAESFYG
;
A
#
# COMPACT_ATOMS: atom_id res chain seq x y z
N ASP A 1 -2.20 -21.82 -2.41
CA ASP A 1 -1.88 -20.65 -3.22
C ASP A 1 -2.32 -19.39 -2.46
N PRO A 2 -1.46 -18.37 -2.30
CA PRO A 2 -1.85 -17.11 -1.67
C PRO A 2 -2.90 -16.39 -2.51
N GLN A 3 -3.90 -15.82 -1.85
CA GLN A 3 -4.97 -15.09 -2.51
C GLN A 3 -5.06 -13.69 -1.92
N LEU A 4 -5.08 -12.67 -2.76
CA LEU A 4 -5.33 -11.30 -2.34
C LEU A 4 -6.82 -11.00 -2.47
N THR A 5 -7.38 -10.28 -1.50
CA THR A 5 -8.83 -10.04 -1.37
C THR A 5 -9.18 -8.58 -1.32
N GLY A 6 -8.27 -7.71 -0.90
CA GLY A 6 -8.53 -6.27 -0.84
C GLY A 6 -7.32 -5.45 -0.41
N ILE A 7 -7.46 -4.13 -0.47
CA ILE A 7 -6.51 -3.14 -0.01
C ILE A 7 -7.19 -2.05 0.81
N VAL A 8 -6.50 -1.54 1.83
CA VAL A 8 -6.94 -0.39 2.64
C VAL A 8 -5.71 0.43 3.07
N PRO A 9 -5.69 1.76 2.86
CA PRO A 9 -6.64 2.54 2.07
C PRO A 9 -6.53 2.25 0.57
N ASP A 10 -7.55 2.61 -0.21
CA ASP A 10 -7.56 2.50 -1.68
C ASP A 10 -7.03 3.75 -2.39
N LYS A 11 -6.51 4.73 -1.64
CA LYS A 11 -5.98 5.98 -2.18
C LYS A 11 -4.87 6.57 -1.32
N GLY A 12 -4.04 7.41 -1.92
CA GLY A 12 -2.98 8.16 -1.25
C GLY A 12 -2.28 9.18 -2.16
N PRO A 13 -1.43 10.05 -1.61
CA PRO A 13 -0.79 11.12 -2.37
C PRO A 13 0.26 10.59 -3.36
N VAL A 14 0.47 11.32 -4.46
CA VAL A 14 1.51 11.07 -5.47
C VAL A 14 2.91 11.11 -4.87
N SER A 15 3.13 11.84 -3.78
CA SER A 15 4.38 11.77 -3.01
C SER A 15 4.69 10.39 -2.42
N GLY A 16 3.72 9.46 -2.42
CA GLY A 16 3.85 8.14 -1.80
C GLY A 16 3.77 8.21 -0.27
N GLY A 17 4.36 7.22 0.40
CA GLY A 17 4.38 7.17 1.87
C GLY A 17 3.11 6.63 2.51
N THR A 18 2.12 6.22 1.72
CA THR A 18 0.86 5.65 2.24
C THR A 18 1.11 4.26 2.83
N SER A 19 0.67 4.05 4.08
CA SER A 19 0.68 2.72 4.70
C SER A 19 -0.48 1.90 4.16
N LEU A 20 -0.19 1.04 3.19
CA LEU A 20 -1.14 0.24 2.45
C LEU A 20 -1.22 -1.18 3.04
N THR A 21 -2.39 -1.51 3.58
CA THR A 21 -2.70 -2.86 4.06
C THR A 21 -3.28 -3.68 2.92
N VAL A 22 -2.57 -4.72 2.50
CA VAL A 22 -3.06 -5.69 1.52
C VAL A 22 -3.60 -6.91 2.27
N GLN A 23 -4.88 -7.20 2.08
CA GLN A 23 -5.63 -8.27 2.75
C GLN A 23 -5.74 -9.50 1.87
N GLY A 24 -5.78 -10.68 2.48
CA GLY A 24 -5.82 -11.94 1.74
C GLY A 24 -5.85 -13.18 2.62
N THR A 25 -5.48 -14.31 2.02
CA THR A 25 -5.33 -15.59 2.74
C THR A 25 -4.04 -16.29 2.34
N ARG A 26 -3.44 -16.99 3.31
CA ARG A 26 -2.19 -17.75 3.14
C ARG A 26 -1.02 -16.87 2.66
N LEU A 27 -1.00 -15.59 3.08
CA LEU A 27 0.03 -14.63 2.66
C LEU A 27 1.40 -14.90 3.29
N ARG A 28 1.44 -15.55 4.46
CA ARG A 28 2.67 -16.03 5.11
C ARG A 28 3.22 -17.30 4.45
N THR A 29 3.33 -17.29 3.12
CA THR A 29 3.90 -18.37 2.32
C THR A 29 5.27 -17.93 1.79
N GLY A 30 6.28 -18.79 1.92
CA GLY A 30 7.66 -18.45 1.55
C GLY A 30 8.40 -17.60 2.59
N GLN A 31 9.61 -17.17 2.26
CA GLN A 31 10.38 -16.26 3.13
C GLN A 31 9.98 -14.81 2.85
N ARG A 32 10.06 -13.96 3.87
CA ARG A 32 9.79 -12.51 3.73
C ARG A 32 10.63 -11.85 2.64
N LYS A 33 11.85 -12.34 2.38
CA LYS A 33 12.76 -11.84 1.34
C LYS A 33 12.26 -12.11 -0.09
N ASP A 34 11.38 -13.10 -0.24
CA ASP A 34 10.81 -13.48 -1.53
C ASP A 34 9.49 -12.74 -1.81
N LEU A 35 9.05 -11.90 -0.88
CA LEU A 35 7.83 -11.09 -1.01
C LEU A 35 8.20 -9.69 -1.50
N THR A 36 7.68 -9.32 -2.68
CA THR A 36 7.77 -7.96 -3.18
C THR A 36 6.39 -7.46 -3.59
N ALA A 37 6.05 -6.24 -3.18
CA ALA A 37 4.77 -5.62 -3.48
C ALA A 37 4.98 -4.42 -4.42
N TYR A 38 3.99 -4.16 -5.27
CA TYR A 38 4.00 -3.05 -6.22
C TYR A 38 2.60 -2.45 -6.35
N VAL A 39 2.56 -1.14 -6.61
CA VAL A 39 1.38 -0.41 -7.05
C VAL A 39 1.65 0.02 -8.49
N GLY A 40 1.03 -0.66 -9.45
CA GLY A 40 1.42 -0.55 -10.85
C GLY A 40 2.89 -0.95 -11.05
N GLN A 41 3.72 -0.04 -11.56
CA GLN A 41 5.17 -0.26 -11.71
C GLN A 41 5.98 0.20 -10.49
N GLN A 42 5.34 0.89 -9.55
CA GLN A 42 6.02 1.52 -8.44
C GLN A 42 6.19 0.54 -7.26
N PRO A 43 7.39 0.37 -6.70
CA PRO A 43 7.59 -0.54 -5.58
C PRO A 43 6.80 -0.11 -4.34
N CYS A 44 6.30 -1.08 -3.59
CA CYS A 44 5.69 -0.89 -2.28
C CYS A 44 6.53 -1.66 -1.24
N TYR A 45 7.16 -0.94 -0.32
CA TYR A 45 8.12 -1.54 0.61
C TYR A 45 7.40 -2.16 1.80
N ILE A 46 7.52 -3.48 2.01
CA ILE A 46 6.88 -4.17 3.13
C ILE A 46 7.54 -3.74 4.45
N VAL A 47 6.80 -3.00 5.27
CA VAL A 47 7.31 -2.37 6.50
C VAL A 47 7.07 -3.21 7.75
N GLU A 48 5.98 -3.98 7.80
CA GLU A 48 5.62 -4.81 8.96
C GLU A 48 5.88 -6.30 8.73
N GLU A 49 5.77 -7.10 9.79
CA GLU A 49 5.74 -8.55 9.63
C GLU A 49 4.52 -9.00 8.83
N VAL A 50 4.69 -10.05 8.02
CA VAL A 50 3.62 -10.57 7.17
C VAL A 50 2.83 -11.64 7.92
N ASN A 51 1.51 -11.47 7.95
CA ASN A 51 0.58 -12.32 8.65
C ASN A 51 -0.03 -13.33 7.66
N GLY A 52 -0.79 -14.29 8.17
CA GLY A 52 -1.53 -15.22 7.30
C GLY A 52 -2.62 -14.54 6.45
N THR A 53 -3.10 -13.38 6.90
CA THR A 53 -4.30 -12.70 6.37
C THR A 53 -4.04 -11.30 5.83
N HIS A 54 -2.89 -10.68 6.14
CA HIS A 54 -2.56 -9.35 5.66
C HIS A 54 -1.05 -9.12 5.62
N LEU A 55 -0.64 -8.11 4.84
CA LEU A 55 0.69 -7.52 4.86
C LEU A 55 0.54 -6.00 4.75
N VAL A 56 1.48 -5.27 5.34
CA VAL A 56 1.51 -3.80 5.27
C VAL A 56 2.74 -3.37 4.49
N CYS A 57 2.52 -2.55 3.45
CA CYS A 57 3.59 -1.97 2.65
C CYS A 57 3.44 -0.46 2.54
N ARG A 58 4.55 0.24 2.37
CA ARG A 58 4.58 1.69 2.16
C ARG A 58 4.74 1.99 0.69
N THR A 59 3.81 2.75 0.12
CA THR A 59 3.86 3.14 -1.30
C THR A 59 5.05 4.04 -1.59
N SER A 60 5.64 3.92 -2.78
CA SER A 60 6.67 4.86 -3.24
C SER A 60 6.06 5.97 -4.11
N PRO A 61 6.80 7.06 -4.40
CA PRO A 61 6.24 8.19 -5.15
C PRO A 61 5.78 7.82 -6.57
N SER A 62 4.71 8.42 -7.06
CA SER A 62 4.23 8.33 -8.44
C SER A 62 4.42 9.68 -9.14
N ASN A 63 4.75 9.67 -10.44
CA ASN A 63 4.91 10.90 -11.22
C ASN A 63 3.56 11.50 -11.67
N GLN A 64 2.46 10.79 -11.46
CA GLN A 64 1.13 11.19 -11.90
C GLN A 64 0.05 10.62 -11.00
N THR A 65 -1.08 11.31 -10.96
CA THR A 65 -2.34 10.77 -10.44
C THR A 65 -2.82 9.64 -11.36
N ALA A 66 -3.07 8.47 -10.81
CA ALA A 66 -3.46 7.30 -11.59
C ALA A 66 -4.14 6.26 -10.70
N GLU A 67 -5.02 5.46 -11.31
CA GLU A 67 -5.57 4.26 -10.72
C GLU A 67 -4.69 3.06 -11.13
N LEU A 68 -4.09 2.39 -10.15
CA LEU A 68 -3.10 1.35 -10.40
C LEU A 68 -3.42 0.08 -9.62
N THR A 69 -3.32 -1.07 -10.29
CA THR A 69 -3.49 -2.38 -9.66
C THR A 69 -2.38 -2.64 -8.64
N VAL A 70 -2.75 -3.17 -7.48
CA VAL A 70 -1.81 -3.64 -6.47
C VAL A 70 -1.48 -5.10 -6.75
N ARG A 71 -0.18 -5.40 -6.82
CA ARG A 71 0.34 -6.75 -7.06
C ARG A 71 1.39 -7.13 -6.04
N VAL A 72 1.44 -8.41 -5.71
CA VAL A 72 2.40 -9.00 -4.79
C VAL A 72 3.01 -10.22 -5.47
N LEU A 73 4.34 -10.26 -5.53
CA LEU A 73 5.10 -11.41 -5.98
C LEU A 73 5.46 -12.26 -4.75
N PHE A 74 5.08 -13.54 -4.81
CA PHE A 74 5.42 -14.57 -3.86
C PHE A 74 6.50 -15.46 -4.51
N GLY A 75 7.75 -15.03 -4.43
CA GLY A 75 8.86 -15.61 -5.18
C GLY A 75 8.67 -15.42 -6.69
N LYS A 76 8.22 -16.47 -7.39
CA LYS A 76 7.95 -16.43 -8.84
C LYS A 76 6.47 -16.28 -9.18
N ALA A 77 5.58 -16.34 -8.19
CA ALA A 77 4.13 -16.28 -8.40
C ALA A 77 3.62 -14.85 -8.18
N GLU A 78 3.06 -14.23 -9.22
CA GLU A 78 2.41 -12.93 -9.10
C GLU A 78 0.92 -13.09 -8.75
N ARG A 79 0.44 -12.29 -7.80
CA ARG A 79 -0.97 -12.17 -7.43
C ARG A 79 -1.37 -10.70 -7.42
N SER A 80 -2.56 -10.40 -7.94
CA SER A 80 -3.16 -9.06 -7.93
C SER A 80 -4.43 -9.05 -7.10
N VAL A 81 -4.82 -7.87 -6.63
CA VAL A 81 -6.09 -7.69 -5.93
C VAL A 81 -7.22 -7.62 -6.96
N PRO A 82 -8.20 -8.55 -6.94
CA PRO A 82 -9.27 -8.57 -7.93
C PRO A 82 -10.26 -7.45 -7.68
N GLY A 83 -10.63 -6.71 -8.74
CA GLY A 83 -11.69 -5.71 -8.71
C GLY A 83 -11.41 -4.46 -7.87
N GLN A 84 -10.17 -4.27 -7.40
CA GLN A 84 -9.77 -3.09 -6.63
C GLN A 84 -8.43 -2.54 -7.12
N VAL A 85 -8.32 -1.22 -7.14
CA VAL A 85 -7.16 -0.46 -7.57
C VAL A 85 -6.81 0.57 -6.52
N PHE A 86 -5.55 0.99 -6.49
CA PHE A 86 -5.08 2.08 -5.63
C PHE A 86 -5.04 3.39 -6.42
N HIS A 87 -5.59 4.45 -5.87
CA HIS A 87 -5.65 5.77 -6.49
C HIS A 87 -4.54 6.69 -5.96
N TYR A 88 -3.57 7.02 -6.81
CA TYR A 88 -2.67 8.14 -6.55
C TYR A 88 -3.41 9.47 -6.79
N MET A 89 -3.47 10.31 -5.77
CA MET A 89 -4.11 11.62 -5.75
C MET A 89 -3.07 12.72 -5.60
N GLU A 90 -3.43 13.96 -5.93
CA GLU A 90 -2.55 15.11 -5.70
C GLU A 90 -2.16 15.25 -4.22
N ASP A 91 -0.99 15.83 -3.98
CA ASP A 91 -0.51 16.06 -2.61
C ASP A 91 -1.44 17.06 -1.90
N PRO A 92 -1.81 16.80 -0.64
CA PRO A 92 -2.69 17.71 0.10
C PRO A 92 -1.99 19.03 0.38
N VAL A 93 -2.71 20.14 0.20
CA VAL A 93 -2.24 21.48 0.56
C VAL A 93 -2.79 21.84 1.93
N ILE A 94 -1.91 22.16 2.88
CA ILE A 94 -2.31 22.67 4.20
C ILE A 94 -2.74 24.12 4.02
N THR A 95 -4.04 24.38 4.11
CA THR A 95 -4.59 25.74 4.01
C THR A 95 -4.65 26.42 5.36
N GLU A 96 -5.20 25.74 6.36
CA GLU A 96 -5.36 26.26 7.73
C GLU A 96 -5.32 25.12 8.76
N ALA A 97 -4.92 25.43 9.98
CA ALA A 97 -5.02 24.55 11.13
C ALA A 97 -5.77 25.29 12.24
N PHE A 98 -6.81 24.66 12.80
CA PHE A 98 -7.65 25.24 13.85
C PHE A 98 -7.81 24.26 15.03
N PRO A 99 -7.67 24.72 16.29
CA PRO A 99 -7.23 26.06 16.69
C PRO A 99 -5.74 26.30 16.38
N ALA A 100 -5.36 27.57 16.22
CA ALA A 100 -3.96 27.95 15.90
C ALA A 100 -3.00 27.83 17.10
N GLU A 101 -3.53 27.57 18.30
CA GLU A 101 -2.76 27.49 19.54
C GLU A 101 -3.00 26.16 20.25
N SER A 102 -1.94 25.63 20.86
CA SER A 102 -1.99 24.50 21.79
C SER A 102 -1.57 24.97 23.18
N PHE A 103 -2.12 24.33 24.22
CA PHE A 103 -1.74 24.62 25.60
C PHE A 103 -0.58 23.70 26.02
N TYR A 104 0.45 24.28 26.63
CA TYR A 104 1.45 23.52 27.39
C TYR A 104 0.89 23.26 28.78
N GLY A 105 0.70 21.98 29.12
CA GLY A 105 0.35 21.53 30.48
C GLY A 105 1.57 21.30 31.35
#